data_AF-A0A6G7T1R3-F1
#
_entry.id   AF-A0A6G7T1R3-F1
#
_cell.length_a   1.000
_cell.length_b   1.000
_cell.length_c   1.000
_cell.angle_alpha   90.00
_cell.angle_beta   90.00
_cell.angle_gamma   90.00
#
_symmetry.space_group_name_H-M   'P 1'
#
loop_
_entity.id
_entity.type
_entity.pdbx_description
1 polymer ?
#
loop_
_entity_poly.entity_id
_entity_poly.type
_entity_poly.pdbx_seq_one_letter_code
_entity_poly.pdbx_strand_id
1 'polypeptide(L)'
;MPFTLSHAAAVLPAVRRTGAARGPLVASALVAGTFAPDMTYYADTLVPGGMAFGEFTHSLTGVLTVDVLVTVVLVGGWLLVREPLTALLPRAWRGPVHTFLRGRPWRPRGPREVAALVGWFLVSAVLGAATHVVWDAFTHPGRWGTRLVPGLDRVVGGLPVYTYVQYGTSALALAAMGAFLWPVLRGRGGGSTAAGSSAPVAVPVAVPVLTVRLRLLLTAPLALCVAAGAVHRVLRARAVYGPSAAWLDYLPTVLFGAGAGLVLGLPLFAVAVRLLHRRSRAVDAMDRLPAPAARTAPRAVSPSGAAAGSRNISPHDE
;
A
#
# COMPACT_ATOMS: atom_id res chain seq x y z
N MET A 1 -18.47 -11.22 5.99
CA MET A 1 -17.99 -11.41 4.61
C MET A 1 -16.68 -12.17 4.69
N PRO A 2 -16.54 -13.37 4.11
CA PRO A 2 -15.38 -14.22 4.31
C PRO A 2 -14.09 -13.65 3.70
N PHE A 3 -14.21 -12.63 2.85
CA PHE A 3 -13.07 -11.93 2.28
C PHE A 3 -12.91 -10.53 2.89
N THR A 4 -11.93 -10.38 3.78
CA THR A 4 -11.64 -9.15 4.53
C THR A 4 -11.54 -7.91 3.64
N LEU A 5 -10.92 -8.02 2.46
CA LEU A 5 -10.74 -6.86 1.56
C LEU A 5 -12.07 -6.31 1.03
N SER A 6 -13.12 -7.14 0.93
CA SER A 6 -14.45 -6.69 0.51
C SER A 6 -15.06 -5.67 1.47
N HIS A 7 -14.68 -5.66 2.75
CA HIS A 7 -15.23 -4.72 3.72
C HIS A 7 -14.87 -3.26 3.41
N ALA A 8 -13.79 -3.00 2.68
CA ALA A 8 -13.46 -1.64 2.24
C ALA A 8 -14.57 -1.00 1.39
N ALA A 9 -15.45 -1.81 0.76
CA ALA A 9 -16.61 -1.32 0.03
C ALA A 9 -17.55 -0.48 0.92
N ALA A 10 -17.68 -0.84 2.20
CA ALA A 10 -18.59 -0.18 3.15
C ALA A 10 -18.22 1.30 3.39
N VAL A 11 -16.94 1.66 3.27
CA VAL A 11 -16.46 3.02 3.51
C VAL A 11 -16.29 3.84 2.22
N LEU A 12 -16.52 3.25 1.04
CA LEU A 12 -16.43 3.99 -0.24
C LEU A 12 -17.32 5.24 -0.32
N PRO A 13 -18.55 5.28 0.23
CA PRO A 13 -19.33 6.52 0.24
C PRO A 13 -18.62 7.68 0.94
N ALA A 14 -17.76 7.39 1.92
CA ALA A 14 -16.93 8.38 2.62
C ALA A 14 -15.62 8.70 1.89
N VAL A 15 -15.26 8.01 0.80
CA VAL A 15 -14.04 8.23 0.03
C VAL A 15 -14.35 8.89 -1.31
N ARG A 16 -13.58 9.93 -1.66
CA ARG A 16 -13.66 10.59 -2.96
C ARG A 16 -12.71 9.92 -3.94
N ARG A 17 -12.99 10.04 -5.24
CA ARG A 17 -12.12 9.54 -6.32
C ARG A 17 -10.77 10.27 -6.42
N THR A 18 -10.58 11.32 -5.63
CA THR A 18 -9.27 11.96 -5.40
C THR A 18 -8.41 11.22 -4.36
N GLY A 19 -8.94 10.17 -3.72
CA GLY A 19 -8.28 9.43 -2.65
C GLY A 19 -8.39 10.09 -1.27
N ALA A 20 -8.97 11.28 -1.17
CA ALA A 20 -9.31 11.91 0.09
C ALA A 20 -10.64 11.38 0.64
N ALA A 21 -10.78 11.29 1.96
CA ALA A 21 -12.09 11.06 2.57
C ALA A 21 -12.92 12.35 2.59
N ARG A 22 -14.23 12.22 2.80
CA ARG A 22 -15.15 13.33 2.96
C ARG A 22 -14.96 13.98 4.33
N GLY A 23 -15.05 15.31 4.37
CA GLY A 23 -14.88 16.07 5.60
C GLY A 23 -13.49 15.91 6.20
N PRO A 24 -13.38 15.79 7.53
CA PRO A 24 -12.10 15.69 8.22
C PRO A 24 -11.57 14.26 8.36
N LEU A 25 -12.33 13.26 7.88
CA LEU A 25 -11.95 11.84 7.96
C LEU A 25 -10.63 11.54 7.24
N VAL A 26 -10.02 10.42 7.62
CA VAL A 26 -8.76 9.93 7.08
C VAL A 26 -9.02 8.65 6.28
N ALA A 27 -8.92 8.73 4.95
CA ALA A 27 -9.27 7.62 4.05
C ALA A 27 -8.52 6.31 4.34
N SER A 28 -7.21 6.40 4.60
CA SER A 28 -6.41 5.22 4.92
C SER A 28 -6.83 4.57 6.24
N ALA A 29 -7.22 5.36 7.24
CA ALA A 29 -7.70 4.85 8.52
C ALA A 29 -9.09 4.22 8.42
N LEU A 30 -10.00 4.79 7.61
CA LEU A 30 -11.28 4.17 7.30
C LEU A 30 -11.08 2.78 6.68
N VAL A 31 -10.31 2.70 5.60
CA VAL A 31 -10.08 1.44 4.88
C VAL A 31 -9.32 0.42 5.74
N ALA A 32 -8.23 0.82 6.39
CA ALA A 32 -7.50 -0.09 7.27
C ALA A 32 -8.34 -0.53 8.48
N GLY A 33 -9.19 0.35 9.01
CA GLY A 33 -10.16 0.02 10.05
C GLY A 33 -11.13 -1.07 9.62
N THR A 34 -11.58 -1.08 8.36
CA THR A 34 -12.43 -2.18 7.83
C THR A 34 -11.73 -3.53 7.77
N PHE A 35 -10.39 -3.57 7.89
CA PHE A 35 -9.60 -4.80 7.85
C PHE A 35 -9.16 -5.25 9.24
N ALA A 36 -9.07 -4.32 10.20
CA ALA A 36 -8.48 -4.53 11.50
C ALA A 36 -9.09 -5.72 12.29
N PRO A 37 -10.43 -5.90 12.37
CA PRO A 37 -11.02 -6.97 13.17
C PRO A 37 -10.54 -8.38 12.78
N ASP A 38 -10.31 -8.59 11.48
CA ASP A 38 -9.90 -9.87 10.90
C ASP A 38 -8.39 -10.14 10.98
N MET A 39 -7.55 -9.13 11.30
CA MET A 39 -6.10 -9.31 11.27
C MET A 39 -5.61 -10.39 12.23
N THR A 40 -6.35 -10.66 13.30
CA THR A 40 -6.09 -11.77 14.22
C THR A 40 -6.23 -13.14 13.56
N TYR A 41 -7.14 -13.30 12.60
CA TYR A 41 -7.29 -14.55 11.85
C TYR A 41 -6.07 -14.83 10.96
N TYR A 42 -5.50 -13.79 10.33
CA TYR A 42 -4.25 -13.91 9.60
C TYR A 42 -3.08 -14.22 10.55
N ALA A 43 -3.01 -13.54 11.70
CA ALA A 43 -1.99 -13.73 12.71
C ALA A 43 -2.00 -15.15 13.32
N ASP A 44 -3.15 -15.82 13.38
CA ASP A 44 -3.26 -17.22 13.83
C ASP A 44 -2.41 -18.21 13.02
N THR A 45 -1.94 -17.81 11.84
CA THR A 45 -0.97 -18.60 11.07
C THR A 45 0.35 -18.76 11.82
N LEU A 46 0.75 -17.79 12.64
CA LEU A 46 2.02 -17.75 13.34
C LEU A 46 1.86 -17.74 14.87
N VAL A 47 0.77 -17.17 15.38
CA VAL A 47 0.49 -17.01 16.81
C VAL A 47 -0.79 -17.76 17.16
N PRO A 48 -0.70 -18.96 17.78
CA PRO A 48 -1.87 -19.74 18.14
C PRO A 48 -2.85 -18.96 19.02
N GLY A 49 -4.15 -19.07 18.73
CA GLY A 49 -5.22 -18.43 19.51
C GLY A 49 -5.76 -17.15 18.86
N GLY A 50 -5.19 -16.70 17.74
CA GLY A 50 -5.69 -15.57 16.98
C GLY A 50 -7.14 -15.77 16.51
N MET A 51 -7.54 -17.00 16.17
CA MET A 51 -8.93 -17.32 15.83
C MET A 51 -9.90 -17.02 16.98
N ALA A 52 -9.58 -17.45 18.21
CA ALA A 52 -10.43 -17.20 19.37
C ALA A 52 -10.42 -15.72 19.76
N PHE A 53 -9.28 -15.05 19.64
CA PHE A 53 -9.18 -13.62 19.91
C PHE A 53 -10.02 -12.75 18.95
N GLY A 54 -10.45 -13.31 17.80
CA GLY A 54 -11.42 -12.69 16.91
C GLY A 54 -12.74 -12.31 17.59
N GLU A 55 -13.18 -13.04 18.60
CA GLU A 55 -14.38 -12.66 19.36
C GLU A 55 -14.20 -11.31 20.07
N PHE A 56 -13.00 -11.05 20.60
CA PHE A 56 -12.68 -9.80 21.25
C PHE A 56 -12.57 -8.65 20.23
N THR A 57 -11.86 -8.85 19.11
CA THR A 57 -11.73 -7.80 18.07
C THR A 57 -13.08 -7.42 17.48
N HIS A 58 -14.02 -8.37 17.39
CA HIS A 58 -15.38 -8.12 16.93
C HIS A 58 -16.35 -7.62 18.01
N SER A 59 -15.87 -7.36 19.22
CA SER A 59 -16.66 -6.73 20.28
C SER A 59 -16.59 -5.20 20.19
N LEU A 60 -17.53 -4.49 20.81
CA LEU A 60 -17.47 -3.03 20.92
C LEU A 60 -16.14 -2.57 21.56
N THR A 61 -15.66 -3.28 22.58
CA THR A 61 -14.39 -2.97 23.23
C THR A 61 -13.21 -3.15 22.28
N GLY A 62 -13.20 -4.23 21.48
CA GLY A 62 -12.17 -4.47 20.46
C GLY A 62 -12.10 -3.36 19.41
N VAL A 63 -13.27 -2.99 18.87
CA VAL A 63 -13.44 -1.90 17.90
C VAL A 63 -12.89 -0.56 18.43
N LEU A 64 -13.10 -0.27 19.71
CA LEU A 64 -12.63 0.96 20.35
C LEU A 64 -11.18 0.92 20.81
N THR A 65 -10.52 -0.25 20.82
CA THR A 65 -9.18 -0.43 21.39
C THR A 65 -8.21 -1.10 20.42
N VAL A 66 -8.19 -2.43 20.36
CA VAL A 66 -7.22 -3.24 19.60
C VAL A 66 -7.31 -2.95 18.11
N ASP A 67 -8.50 -2.78 17.56
CA ASP A 67 -8.67 -2.51 16.13
C ASP A 67 -8.09 -1.17 15.73
N VAL A 68 -8.11 -0.19 16.62
CA VAL A 68 -7.47 1.12 16.40
C VAL A 68 -5.96 0.95 16.33
N LEU A 69 -5.36 0.17 17.24
CA LEU A 69 -3.92 -0.12 17.23
C LEU A 69 -3.51 -0.87 15.96
N VAL A 70 -4.27 -1.90 15.58
CA VAL A 70 -4.06 -2.64 14.34
C VAL A 70 -4.19 -1.71 13.12
N THR A 71 -5.16 -0.79 13.13
CA THR A 71 -5.32 0.21 12.07
C THR A 71 -4.08 1.10 11.94
N VAL A 72 -3.49 1.54 13.06
CA VAL A 72 -2.22 2.31 13.04
C VAL A 72 -1.11 1.51 12.36
N VAL A 73 -0.94 0.23 12.72
CA VAL A 73 0.06 -0.66 12.12
C VAL A 73 -0.19 -0.84 10.62
N LEU A 74 -1.43 -1.11 10.22
CA LEU A 74 -1.82 -1.27 8.82
C LEU A 74 -1.60 0.00 8.00
N VAL A 75 -1.92 1.18 8.54
CA VAL A 75 -1.64 2.46 7.86
C VAL A 75 -0.14 2.70 7.76
N GLY A 76 0.65 2.40 8.80
CA GLY A 76 2.10 2.48 8.76
C GLY A 76 2.70 1.57 7.68
N GLY A 77 2.26 0.30 7.64
CA GLY A 77 2.63 -0.65 6.61
C GLY A 77 2.22 -0.20 5.20
N TRP A 78 1.01 0.32 5.05
CA TRP A 78 0.52 0.91 3.80
C TRP A 78 1.43 2.02 3.28
N LEU A 79 1.83 2.96 4.14
CA LEU A 79 2.76 4.04 3.77
C LEU A 79 4.13 3.51 3.36
N LEU A 80 4.59 2.38 3.93
CA LEU A 80 5.83 1.72 3.53
C LEU A 80 5.72 1.08 2.13
N VAL A 81 4.57 0.48 1.79
CA VAL A 81 4.44 -0.37 0.59
C VAL A 81 3.81 0.33 -0.62
N ARG A 82 3.05 1.43 -0.45
CA ARG A 82 2.24 2.02 -1.53
C ARG A 82 3.03 2.47 -2.77
N GLU A 83 4.19 3.12 -2.60
CA GLU A 83 5.01 3.54 -3.76
C GLU A 83 5.71 2.34 -4.43
N PRO A 84 6.32 1.39 -3.68
CA PRO A 84 6.81 0.13 -4.25
C PRO A 84 5.76 -0.65 -5.05
N LEU A 85 4.53 -0.76 -4.55
CA LEU A 85 3.44 -1.43 -5.25
C LEU A 85 3.04 -0.68 -6.53
N THR A 86 3.03 0.64 -6.50
CA THR A 86 2.76 1.46 -7.69
C THR A 86 3.79 1.20 -8.80
N ALA A 87 5.04 0.87 -8.45
CA ALA A 87 6.08 0.54 -9.43
C ALA A 87 5.80 -0.75 -10.22
N LEU A 88 4.98 -1.66 -9.70
CA LEU A 88 4.59 -2.88 -10.40
C LEU A 88 3.56 -2.62 -11.50
N LEU A 89 2.78 -1.54 -11.40
CA LEU A 89 1.71 -1.23 -12.35
C LEU A 89 2.23 -0.90 -13.76
N PRO A 90 1.39 -1.14 -14.81
CA PRO A 90 1.64 -0.62 -16.15
C PRO A 90 1.88 0.89 -16.12
N ARG A 91 2.80 1.38 -16.96
CA ARG A 91 3.22 2.80 -16.97
C ARG A 91 2.03 3.76 -17.05
N ALA A 92 1.03 3.44 -17.86
CA ALA A 92 -0.18 4.24 -18.04
C ALA A 92 -0.99 4.46 -16.76
N TRP A 93 -0.91 3.54 -15.79
CA TRP A 93 -1.71 3.60 -14.56
C TRP A 93 -0.95 4.22 -13.39
N ARG A 94 0.38 4.33 -13.47
CA ARG A 94 1.22 4.78 -12.35
C ARG A 94 0.89 6.20 -11.89
N GLY A 95 0.76 7.14 -12.82
CA GLY A 95 0.44 8.54 -12.51
C GLY A 95 -0.93 8.67 -11.82
N PRO A 96 -2.03 8.25 -12.47
CA PRO A 96 -3.37 8.32 -11.88
C PRO A 96 -3.48 7.59 -10.54
N VAL A 97 -2.91 6.39 -10.42
CA VAL A 97 -2.90 5.64 -9.16
C VAL A 97 -2.08 6.36 -8.11
N HIS A 98 -0.88 6.84 -8.41
CA HIS A 98 -0.07 7.55 -7.42
C HIS A 98 -0.80 8.77 -6.85
N THR A 99 -1.45 9.57 -7.69
CA THR A 99 -2.24 10.73 -7.26
C THR A 99 -3.36 10.30 -6.32
N PHE A 100 -4.10 9.24 -6.64
CA PHE A 100 -5.13 8.69 -5.76
C PHE A 100 -4.56 8.19 -4.42
N LEU A 101 -3.47 7.42 -4.43
CA LEU A 101 -2.87 6.87 -3.20
C LEU A 101 -2.22 7.93 -2.28
N ARG A 102 -1.92 9.12 -2.81
CA ARG A 102 -1.49 10.27 -2.00
C ARG A 102 -2.64 10.87 -1.22
N GLY A 103 -3.83 10.93 -1.80
CA GLY A 103 -5.01 11.51 -1.19
C GLY A 103 -4.77 12.95 -0.70
N ARG A 104 -5.38 13.29 0.44
CA ARG A 104 -5.19 14.60 1.08
C ARG A 104 -3.78 14.71 1.66
N PRO A 105 -3.01 15.78 1.36
CA PRO A 105 -1.76 16.03 2.05
C PRO A 105 -2.02 16.47 3.49
N TRP A 106 -1.39 15.79 4.44
CA TRP A 106 -1.45 16.12 5.86
C TRP A 106 -0.13 16.76 6.28
N ARG A 107 -0.17 18.05 6.64
CA ARG A 107 0.98 18.84 7.11
C ARG A 107 0.55 19.71 8.30
N PRO A 108 0.30 19.10 9.47
CA PRO A 108 -0.10 19.85 10.64
C PRO A 108 1.03 20.81 11.06
N ARG A 109 0.67 22.06 11.37
CA ARG A 109 1.63 23.14 11.69
C ARG A 109 1.83 23.38 13.19
N GLY A 110 1.03 22.73 14.03
CA GLY A 110 1.10 22.88 15.47
C GLY A 110 0.35 21.80 16.23
N PRO A 111 0.46 21.78 17.57
CA PRO A 111 -0.05 20.71 18.41
C PRO A 111 -1.58 20.53 18.30
N ARG A 112 -2.33 21.62 18.11
CA ARG A 112 -3.79 21.58 17.91
C ARG A 112 -4.18 20.85 16.63
N GLU A 113 -3.47 21.11 15.52
CA GLU A 113 -3.73 20.44 14.24
C GLU A 113 -3.31 18.97 14.28
N VAL A 114 -2.21 18.65 15.00
CA VAL A 114 -1.80 17.27 15.25
C VAL A 114 -2.87 16.53 16.06
N ALA A 115 -3.35 17.12 17.16
CA ALA A 115 -4.38 16.52 18.00
C ALA A 115 -5.69 16.30 17.23
N ALA A 116 -6.09 17.27 16.39
CA ALA A 116 -7.25 17.12 15.51
C ALA A 116 -7.06 15.97 14.51
N LEU A 117 -5.89 15.87 13.86
CA LEU A 117 -5.59 14.78 12.93
C LEU A 117 -5.62 13.42 13.65
N VAL A 118 -5.04 13.32 14.83
CA VAL A 118 -5.09 12.09 15.65
C VAL A 118 -6.55 11.76 15.99
N GLY A 119 -7.33 12.72 16.49
CA GLY A 119 -8.76 12.50 16.78
C GLY A 119 -9.54 12.00 15.56
N TRP A 120 -9.36 12.62 14.40
CA TRP A 120 -10.01 12.19 13.17
C TRP A 120 -9.50 10.86 12.63
N PHE A 121 -8.23 10.53 12.87
CA PHE A 121 -7.70 9.20 12.58
C PHE A 121 -8.40 8.15 13.44
N LEU A 122 -8.51 8.37 14.75
CA LEU A 122 -9.16 7.44 15.68
C LEU A 122 -10.64 7.24 15.31
N VAL A 123 -11.37 8.32 15.05
CA VAL A 123 -12.77 8.27 14.58
C VAL A 123 -12.87 7.47 13.27
N SER A 124 -11.96 7.71 12.33
CA SER A 124 -11.95 6.99 11.05
C SER A 124 -11.66 5.49 11.23
N ALA A 125 -10.73 5.14 12.10
CA ALA A 125 -10.38 3.75 12.41
C ALA A 125 -11.58 3.01 13.03
N VAL A 126 -12.20 3.61 14.05
CA VAL A 126 -13.39 3.08 14.72
C VAL A 126 -14.57 2.95 13.75
N LEU A 127 -14.83 3.96 12.91
CA LEU A 127 -15.89 3.86 11.90
C LEU A 127 -15.64 2.73 10.91
N GLY A 128 -14.40 2.55 10.44
CA GLY A 128 -14.03 1.44 9.58
C GLY A 128 -14.30 0.09 10.25
N ALA A 129 -13.77 -0.12 11.46
CA ALA A 129 -13.95 -1.36 12.22
C ALA A 129 -15.43 -1.61 12.57
N ALA A 130 -16.18 -0.59 12.94
CA ALA A 130 -17.61 -0.70 13.20
C ALA A 130 -18.38 -1.14 11.95
N THR A 131 -18.09 -0.58 10.76
CA THR A 131 -18.76 -1.04 9.52
C THR A 131 -18.45 -2.50 9.21
N HIS A 132 -17.24 -2.97 9.51
CA HIS A 132 -16.86 -4.37 9.39
C HIS A 132 -17.70 -5.25 10.33
N VAL A 133 -17.68 -4.96 11.63
CA VAL A 133 -18.35 -5.76 12.66
C VAL A 133 -19.86 -5.76 12.48
N VAL A 134 -20.47 -4.62 12.13
CA VAL A 134 -21.90 -4.55 11.83
C VAL A 134 -22.26 -5.48 10.67
N TRP A 135 -21.51 -5.43 9.57
CA TRP A 135 -21.76 -6.29 8.42
C TRP A 135 -21.61 -7.78 8.77
N ASP A 136 -20.63 -8.12 9.60
CA ASP A 136 -20.41 -9.49 10.04
C ASP A 136 -21.45 -9.97 11.04
N ALA A 137 -21.97 -9.10 11.90
CA ALA A 137 -23.10 -9.39 12.76
C ALA A 137 -24.37 -9.75 11.97
N PHE A 138 -24.52 -9.21 10.75
CA PHE A 138 -25.61 -9.56 9.84
C PHE A 138 -25.38 -10.86 9.05
N THR A 139 -24.12 -11.23 8.79
CA THR A 139 -23.80 -12.30 7.82
C THR A 139 -23.22 -13.57 8.42
N HIS A 140 -22.78 -13.58 9.69
CA HIS A 140 -22.17 -14.76 10.32
C HIS A 140 -23.18 -15.68 11.03
N PRO A 141 -22.93 -17.01 11.03
CA PRO A 141 -23.74 -17.99 11.74
C PRO A 141 -23.83 -17.67 13.23
N GLY A 142 -25.01 -17.81 13.82
CA GLY A 142 -25.22 -17.56 15.24
C GLY A 142 -25.11 -16.09 15.66
N ARG A 143 -24.99 -15.14 14.73
CA ARG A 143 -25.03 -13.70 15.03
C ARG A 143 -26.41 -13.11 14.76
N TRP A 144 -26.59 -11.83 15.12
CA TRP A 144 -27.89 -11.16 15.16
C TRP A 144 -28.69 -11.30 13.85
N GLY A 145 -28.06 -11.14 12.67
CA GLY A 145 -28.76 -11.24 11.38
C GLY A 145 -29.23 -12.65 11.01
N THR A 146 -28.43 -13.69 11.29
CA THR A 146 -28.83 -15.07 11.03
C THR A 146 -29.94 -15.55 11.96
N ARG A 147 -30.01 -15.00 13.18
CA ARG A 147 -31.11 -15.25 14.13
C ARG A 147 -32.40 -14.49 13.78
N LEU A 148 -32.29 -13.32 13.15
CA LEU A 148 -33.43 -12.43 12.85
C LEU A 148 -34.05 -12.63 11.47
N VAL A 149 -33.32 -13.19 10.50
CA VAL A 149 -33.82 -13.44 9.15
C VAL A 149 -34.10 -14.93 8.99
N PRO A 150 -35.37 -15.36 9.08
CA PRO A 150 -35.74 -16.77 8.93
C PRO A 150 -35.24 -17.32 7.59
N GLY A 151 -34.60 -18.49 7.61
CA GLY A 151 -34.17 -19.21 6.42
C GLY A 151 -32.69 -19.04 6.02
N LEU A 152 -31.91 -18.22 6.72
CA LEU A 152 -30.45 -18.14 6.47
C LEU A 152 -29.69 -19.43 6.82
N ASP A 153 -30.19 -20.21 7.77
CA ASP A 153 -29.63 -21.54 8.12
C ASP A 153 -30.17 -22.67 7.23
N ARG A 154 -31.13 -22.39 6.33
CA ARG A 154 -31.67 -23.40 5.43
C ARG A 154 -30.56 -23.89 4.50
N VAL A 155 -30.46 -25.20 4.32
CA VAL A 155 -29.53 -25.80 3.37
C VAL A 155 -30.15 -25.82 1.98
N VAL A 156 -29.44 -25.26 1.00
CA VAL A 156 -29.81 -25.26 -0.42
C VAL A 156 -28.58 -25.67 -1.23
N GLY A 157 -28.71 -26.72 -2.04
CA GLY A 157 -27.58 -27.23 -2.84
C GLY A 157 -26.39 -27.71 -1.99
N GLY A 158 -26.65 -28.22 -0.78
CA GLY A 158 -25.61 -28.74 0.12
C GLY A 158 -24.89 -27.70 0.97
N LEU A 159 -25.24 -26.41 0.87
CA LEU A 159 -24.67 -25.34 1.68
C LEU A 159 -25.78 -24.53 2.38
N PRO A 160 -25.54 -24.01 3.60
CA PRO A 160 -26.44 -23.06 4.23
C PRO A 160 -26.60 -21.78 3.40
N VAL A 161 -27.78 -21.17 3.39
CA VAL A 161 -28.06 -19.93 2.65
C VAL A 161 -27.12 -18.80 3.06
N TYR A 162 -26.74 -18.68 4.34
CA TYR A 162 -25.80 -17.67 4.80
C TYR A 162 -24.44 -17.75 4.07
N THR A 163 -24.01 -18.93 3.63
CA THR A 163 -22.75 -19.11 2.88
C THR A 163 -22.84 -18.38 1.54
N TYR A 164 -23.95 -18.52 0.82
CA TYR A 164 -24.16 -17.80 -0.44
C TYR A 164 -24.22 -16.29 -0.23
N VAL A 165 -24.88 -15.82 0.84
CA VAL A 165 -24.93 -14.39 1.18
C VAL A 165 -23.53 -13.88 1.49
N GLN A 166 -22.75 -14.62 2.28
CA GLN A 166 -21.38 -14.30 2.61
C GLN A 166 -20.49 -14.11 1.37
N TYR A 167 -20.40 -15.14 0.52
CA TYR A 167 -19.55 -15.07 -0.67
C TYR A 167 -20.11 -14.14 -1.75
N GLY A 168 -21.44 -14.13 -1.95
CA GLY A 168 -22.10 -13.27 -2.93
C GLY A 168 -21.93 -11.79 -2.59
N THR A 169 -22.11 -11.41 -1.33
CA THR A 169 -21.89 -10.01 -0.91
C THR A 169 -20.42 -9.62 -0.96
N SER A 170 -19.48 -10.54 -0.66
CA SER A 170 -18.05 -10.30 -0.92
C SER A 170 -17.76 -10.03 -2.39
N ALA A 171 -18.34 -10.79 -3.32
CA ALA A 171 -18.18 -10.60 -4.76
C ALA A 171 -18.77 -9.26 -5.25
N LEU A 172 -19.99 -8.92 -4.80
CA LEU A 172 -20.62 -7.63 -5.11
C LEU A 172 -19.81 -6.45 -4.59
N ALA A 173 -19.27 -6.56 -3.37
CA ALA A 173 -18.39 -5.54 -2.79
C ALA A 173 -17.11 -5.34 -3.62
N LEU A 174 -16.47 -6.41 -4.09
CA LEU A 174 -15.31 -6.32 -4.98
C LEU A 174 -15.67 -5.67 -6.33
N ALA A 175 -16.82 -6.01 -6.91
CA ALA A 175 -17.31 -5.37 -8.12
C ALA A 175 -17.55 -3.87 -7.91
N ALA A 176 -18.14 -3.47 -6.78
CA ALA A 176 -18.35 -2.08 -6.41
C ALA A 176 -17.02 -1.32 -6.24
N MET A 177 -16.02 -1.94 -5.60
CA MET A 177 -14.67 -1.38 -5.48
C MET A 177 -14.01 -1.20 -6.85
N GLY A 178 -14.12 -2.21 -7.73
CA GLY A 178 -13.63 -2.13 -9.11
C GLY A 178 -14.29 -1.00 -9.90
N ALA A 179 -15.62 -0.89 -9.83
CA ALA A 179 -16.38 0.18 -10.47
C ALA A 179 -16.01 1.57 -9.92
N PHE A 180 -15.73 1.67 -8.61
CA PHE A 180 -15.27 2.92 -8.00
C PHE A 180 -13.88 3.34 -8.49
N LEU A 181 -12.94 2.40 -8.60
CA LEU A 181 -11.55 2.64 -9.00
C LEU A 181 -11.38 2.78 -10.52
N TRP A 182 -12.29 2.25 -11.33
CA TRP A 182 -12.16 2.26 -12.78
C TRP A 182 -12.00 3.68 -13.40
N PRO A 183 -12.79 4.70 -13.01
CA PRO A 183 -12.56 6.07 -13.46
C PRO A 183 -11.20 6.63 -13.02
N VAL A 184 -10.69 6.22 -11.85
CA VAL A 184 -9.37 6.64 -11.34
C VAL A 184 -8.27 6.09 -12.25
N LEU A 185 -8.33 4.80 -12.60
CA LEU A 185 -7.37 4.16 -13.52
C LEU A 185 -7.36 4.80 -14.90
N ARG A 186 -8.53 5.26 -15.37
CA ARG A 186 -8.65 5.98 -16.64
C ARG A 186 -8.28 7.47 -16.55
N GLY A 187 -7.77 7.95 -15.42
CA GLY A 187 -7.40 9.36 -15.24
C GLY A 187 -8.58 10.33 -15.10
N ARG A 188 -9.81 9.82 -14.98
CA ARG A 188 -11.07 10.59 -14.87
C ARG A 188 -11.48 10.89 -13.41
N GLY A 189 -10.66 10.50 -12.43
CA GLY A 189 -10.95 10.65 -11.01
C GLY A 189 -10.62 12.03 -10.42
N GLY A 190 -9.89 12.87 -11.16
CA GLY A 190 -9.61 14.26 -10.80
C GLY A 190 -10.74 15.16 -11.27
N GLY A 191 -11.33 15.93 -10.36
CA GLY A 191 -12.31 16.96 -10.71
C GLY A 191 -11.70 17.97 -11.69
N SER A 192 -12.52 18.36 -12.66
CA SER A 192 -12.26 19.41 -13.66
C SER A 192 -11.49 20.61 -13.09
N THR A 193 -10.27 20.82 -13.60
CA THR A 193 -9.73 22.15 -13.84
C THR A 193 -9.10 22.12 -15.23
N ALA A 194 -9.66 22.95 -16.12
CA ALA A 194 -9.27 23.21 -17.50
C ALA A 194 -9.61 22.10 -18.52
N ALA A 195 -10.60 22.42 -19.35
CA ALA A 195 -10.67 21.95 -20.73
C ALA A 195 -9.28 22.05 -21.39
N GLY A 196 -8.87 20.99 -22.10
CA GLY A 196 -7.84 21.10 -23.13
C GLY A 196 -6.43 20.57 -22.86
N SER A 197 -6.11 19.98 -21.71
CA SER A 197 -4.80 19.32 -21.53
C SER A 197 -4.95 17.85 -21.17
N SER A 198 -5.02 17.01 -22.20
CA SER A 198 -4.75 15.57 -22.15
C SER A 198 -3.25 15.30 -22.00
N ALA A 199 -2.56 16.04 -21.13
CA ALA A 199 -1.19 15.73 -20.79
C ALA A 199 -1.19 14.49 -19.88
N PRO A 200 -0.42 13.43 -20.19
CA PRO A 200 -0.31 12.28 -19.32
C PRO A 200 0.20 12.73 -17.96
N VAL A 201 -0.50 12.37 -16.88
CA VAL A 201 -0.05 12.61 -15.50
C VAL A 201 1.35 12.01 -15.36
N ALA A 202 2.35 12.88 -15.27
CA ALA A 202 3.75 12.47 -15.26
C ALA A 202 3.99 11.47 -14.13
N VAL A 203 4.73 10.40 -14.41
CA VAL A 203 5.11 9.42 -13.38
C VAL A 203 5.99 10.15 -12.36
N PRO A 204 5.57 10.24 -11.09
CA PRO A 204 6.31 11.02 -10.10
C PRO A 204 7.70 10.42 -9.88
N VAL A 205 8.68 11.29 -9.64
CA VAL A 205 10.08 10.91 -9.36
C VAL A 205 10.19 9.91 -8.18
N ALA A 206 9.18 9.90 -7.30
CA ALA A 206 9.08 8.98 -6.18
C ALA A 206 8.73 7.53 -6.54
N VAL A 207 8.33 7.23 -7.78
CA VAL A 207 7.98 5.88 -8.25
C VAL A 207 9.17 5.27 -9.01
N PRO A 208 9.79 4.19 -8.49
CA PRO A 208 10.92 3.54 -9.17
C PRO A 208 10.55 3.01 -10.55
N VAL A 209 11.42 3.19 -11.53
CA VAL A 209 11.28 2.56 -12.85
C VAL A 209 11.96 1.20 -12.82
N LEU A 210 11.18 0.14 -12.62
CA LEU A 210 11.67 -1.23 -12.59
C LEU A 210 11.65 -1.86 -13.99
N THR A 211 12.79 -2.44 -14.42
CA THR A 211 12.88 -3.30 -15.61
C THR A 211 12.04 -4.57 -15.41
N VAL A 212 11.67 -5.25 -16.50
CA VAL A 212 10.86 -6.50 -16.42
C VAL A 212 11.57 -7.55 -15.55
N ARG A 213 12.87 -7.76 -15.78
CA ARG A 213 13.70 -8.69 -14.98
C ARG A 213 13.65 -8.36 -13.49
N LEU A 214 13.82 -7.09 -13.14
CA LEU A 214 13.82 -6.67 -11.75
C LEU A 214 12.44 -6.80 -11.10
N ARG A 215 11.35 -6.57 -11.85
CA ARG A 215 10.00 -6.85 -11.35
C ARG A 215 9.85 -8.33 -11.01
N LEU A 216 10.19 -9.23 -11.92
CA LEU A 216 10.10 -10.67 -11.71
C LEU A 216 10.92 -11.12 -10.50
N LEU A 217 12.17 -10.67 -10.40
CA LEU A 217 13.06 -10.99 -9.28
C LEU A 217 12.53 -10.51 -7.93
N LEU A 218 11.87 -9.35 -7.87
CA LEU A 218 11.33 -8.80 -6.64
C LEU A 218 9.95 -9.40 -6.28
N THR A 219 9.16 -9.80 -7.29
CA THR A 219 7.84 -10.41 -7.05
C THR A 219 7.93 -11.91 -6.74
N ALA A 220 8.98 -12.61 -7.17
CA ALA A 220 9.13 -14.04 -6.91
C ALA A 220 9.24 -14.37 -5.40
N PRO A 221 10.06 -13.68 -4.58
CA PRO A 221 10.08 -13.88 -3.13
C PRO A 221 8.74 -13.57 -2.48
N LEU A 222 8.04 -12.53 -2.94
CA LEU A 222 6.70 -12.21 -2.46
C LEU A 222 5.73 -13.36 -2.75
N ALA A 223 5.70 -13.88 -3.98
CA ALA A 223 4.88 -15.03 -4.35
C ALA A 223 5.22 -16.28 -3.52
N LEU A 224 6.50 -16.51 -3.24
CA LEU A 224 6.95 -17.59 -2.37
C LEU A 224 6.43 -17.44 -0.93
N CYS A 225 6.48 -16.23 -0.35
CA CYS A 225 5.91 -15.98 0.98
C CYS A 225 4.41 -16.28 1.02
N VAL A 226 3.67 -15.87 -0.01
CA VAL A 226 2.23 -16.15 -0.15
C VAL A 226 1.96 -17.66 -0.22
N ALA A 227 2.69 -18.37 -1.10
CA ALA A 227 2.55 -19.80 -1.26
C ALA A 227 2.91 -20.56 0.04
N ALA A 228 4.01 -20.17 0.68
CA ALA A 228 4.45 -20.77 1.94
C ALA A 228 3.42 -20.58 3.06
N GLY A 229 2.86 -19.38 3.21
CA GLY A 229 1.83 -19.10 4.20
C GLY A 229 0.54 -19.92 3.95
N ALA A 230 0.11 -19.99 2.69
CA ALA A 230 -1.05 -20.80 2.29
C ALA A 230 -0.83 -22.30 2.57
N VAL A 231 0.30 -22.85 2.13
CA VAL A 231 0.66 -24.27 2.35
C VAL A 231 0.76 -24.57 3.83
N HIS A 232 1.47 -23.74 4.61
CA HIS A 232 1.61 -23.92 6.06
C HIS A 232 0.24 -24.03 6.74
N ARG A 233 -0.69 -23.12 6.42
CA ARG A 233 -2.00 -23.10 7.06
C ARG A 233 -2.87 -24.27 6.63
N VAL A 234 -2.80 -24.69 5.36
CA VAL A 234 -3.49 -25.90 4.86
C VAL A 234 -2.97 -27.16 5.55
N LEU A 235 -1.65 -27.31 5.71
CA LEU A 235 -1.05 -28.46 6.40
C LEU A 235 -1.50 -28.52 7.87
N ARG A 236 -1.50 -27.37 8.57
CA ARG A 236 -2.03 -27.28 9.94
C ARG A 236 -3.51 -27.65 10.02
N ALA A 237 -4.32 -27.15 9.09
CA ALA A 237 -5.75 -27.46 9.04
C ALA A 237 -6.01 -28.94 8.72
N ARG A 238 -5.26 -29.54 7.79
CA ARG A 238 -5.32 -30.98 7.47
C ARG A 238 -5.01 -31.85 8.69
N ALA A 239 -4.07 -31.44 9.52
CA ALA A 239 -3.73 -32.15 10.75
C ALA A 239 -4.88 -32.15 11.79
N VAL A 240 -5.77 -31.15 11.74
CA VAL A 240 -6.90 -31.01 12.68
C VAL A 240 -8.20 -31.60 12.11
N TYR A 241 -8.56 -31.24 10.87
CA TYR A 241 -9.84 -31.61 10.25
C TYR A 241 -9.81 -32.98 9.54
N GLY A 242 -8.62 -33.57 9.33
CA GLY A 242 -8.48 -34.82 8.60
C GLY A 242 -8.74 -34.70 7.09
N PRO A 243 -8.80 -35.83 6.35
CA PRO A 243 -8.88 -35.81 4.89
C PRO A 243 -10.28 -35.56 4.29
N SER A 244 -11.33 -35.52 5.11
CA SER A 244 -12.74 -35.47 4.70
C SER A 244 -13.32 -34.06 4.58
N ALA A 245 -12.56 -32.99 4.85
CA ALA A 245 -13.05 -31.62 4.73
C ALA A 245 -13.26 -31.22 3.25
N ALA A 246 -14.36 -30.52 2.96
CA ALA A 246 -14.68 -30.07 1.61
C ALA A 246 -13.75 -28.91 1.20
N TRP A 247 -13.62 -28.67 -0.12
CA TRP A 247 -12.79 -27.57 -0.63
C TRP A 247 -13.16 -26.20 -0.04
N LEU A 248 -14.45 -25.95 0.19
CA LEU A 248 -14.92 -24.69 0.76
C LEU A 248 -14.47 -24.48 2.21
N ASP A 249 -14.20 -25.55 2.96
CA ASP A 249 -13.66 -25.47 4.32
C ASP A 249 -12.18 -25.05 4.31
N TYR A 250 -11.47 -25.38 3.24
CA TYR A 250 -10.08 -24.95 3.04
C TYR A 250 -9.95 -23.56 2.45
N LEU A 251 -10.98 -22.99 1.82
CA LEU A 251 -10.87 -21.69 1.16
C LEU A 251 -10.46 -20.56 2.14
N PRO A 252 -11.14 -20.34 3.29
CA PRO A 252 -10.69 -19.37 4.28
C PRO A 252 -9.28 -19.67 4.80
N THR A 253 -8.97 -20.94 5.02
CA THR A 253 -7.64 -21.40 5.46
C THR A 253 -6.54 -20.99 4.48
N VAL A 254 -6.75 -21.22 3.18
CA VAL A 254 -5.81 -20.82 2.12
C VAL A 254 -5.67 -19.29 2.09
N LEU A 255 -6.78 -18.56 2.15
CA LEU A 255 -6.79 -17.10 2.08
C LEU A 255 -6.09 -16.44 3.28
N PHE A 256 -6.34 -16.92 4.51
CA PHE A 256 -5.66 -16.42 5.70
C PHE A 256 -4.17 -16.75 5.68
N GLY A 257 -3.78 -17.94 5.22
CA GLY A 257 -2.39 -18.32 5.07
C GLY A 257 -1.67 -17.46 4.02
N ALA A 258 -2.28 -17.30 2.85
CA ALA A 258 -1.79 -16.44 1.78
C ALA A 258 -1.62 -14.98 2.25
N GLY A 259 -2.60 -14.45 2.99
CA GLY A 259 -2.54 -13.11 3.56
C GLY A 259 -1.45 -12.95 4.62
N ALA A 260 -1.23 -13.95 5.49
CA ALA A 260 -0.11 -13.95 6.43
C ALA A 260 1.24 -13.90 5.70
N GLY A 261 1.36 -14.67 4.61
CA GLY A 261 2.49 -14.61 3.69
C GLY A 261 2.70 -13.22 3.08
N LEU A 262 1.61 -12.54 2.66
CA LEU A 262 1.66 -11.16 2.17
C LEU A 262 2.12 -10.17 3.24
N VAL A 263 1.64 -10.30 4.48
CA VAL A 263 2.02 -9.42 5.60
C VAL A 263 3.53 -9.46 5.85
N LEU A 264 4.17 -10.63 5.66
CA LEU A 264 5.62 -10.78 5.75
C LEU A 264 6.34 -10.33 4.46
N GLY A 265 5.84 -10.74 3.29
CA GLY A 265 6.53 -10.52 2.02
C GLY A 265 6.50 -9.06 1.54
N LEU A 266 5.41 -8.33 1.79
CA LEU A 266 5.24 -6.95 1.32
C LEU A 266 6.25 -5.96 1.91
N PRO A 267 6.55 -5.98 3.23
CA PRO A 267 7.62 -5.17 3.80
C PRO A 267 8.99 -5.48 3.19
N LEU A 268 9.33 -6.77 3.02
CA LEU A 268 10.61 -7.18 2.42
C LEU A 268 10.74 -6.67 0.99
N PHE A 269 9.69 -6.86 0.18
CA PHE A 269 9.59 -6.32 -1.17
C PHE A 269 9.75 -4.79 -1.18
N ALA A 270 9.04 -4.08 -0.30
CA ALA A 270 9.08 -2.62 -0.23
C ALA A 270 10.47 -2.09 0.16
N VAL A 271 11.13 -2.72 1.13
CA VAL A 271 12.50 -2.39 1.53
C VAL A 271 13.47 -2.61 0.37
N ALA A 272 13.40 -3.77 -0.30
CA ALA A 272 14.25 -4.07 -1.45
C ALA A 272 14.09 -3.03 -2.57
N VAL A 273 12.86 -2.69 -2.95
CA VAL A 273 12.57 -1.65 -3.96
C VAL A 273 13.13 -0.29 -3.54
N ARG A 274 12.96 0.10 -2.28
CA ARG A 274 13.44 1.40 -1.77
C ARG A 274 14.97 1.47 -1.75
N LEU A 275 15.66 0.40 -1.36
CA LEU A 275 17.12 0.32 -1.38
C LEU A 275 17.66 0.42 -2.81
N LEU A 276 17.05 -0.30 -3.76
CA LEU A 276 17.41 -0.23 -5.17
C LEU A 276 17.21 1.18 -5.73
N HIS A 277 16.07 1.80 -5.45
CA HIS A 277 15.79 3.16 -5.90
C HIS A 277 16.77 4.19 -5.34
N ARG A 278 17.16 4.07 -4.06
CA ARG A 278 18.19 4.93 -3.45
C ARG A 278 19.53 4.78 -4.14
N ARG A 279 19.95 3.55 -4.44
CA ARG A 279 21.21 3.26 -5.14
C ARG A 279 21.22 3.88 -6.55
N SER A 280 20.17 3.69 -7.34
CA SER A 280 20.08 4.29 -8.68
C SER A 280 20.19 5.80 -8.65
N ARG A 281 19.52 6.46 -7.68
CA ARG A 281 19.60 7.92 -7.54
C ARG A 281 20.97 8.43 -7.11
N ALA A 282 21.70 7.65 -6.32
CA ALA A 282 23.06 8.00 -5.92
C ALA A 282 24.02 7.94 -7.12
N VAL A 283 23.89 6.91 -7.97
CA VAL A 283 24.66 6.79 -9.23
C VAL A 283 24.33 7.94 -10.17
N ASP A 284 23.04 8.22 -10.42
CA ASP A 284 22.63 9.34 -11.28
C ASP A 284 23.13 10.70 -10.78
N ALA A 285 23.30 10.87 -9.45
CA ALA A 285 23.82 12.10 -8.87
C ALA A 285 25.34 12.21 -9.04
N MET A 286 26.07 11.08 -8.96
CA MET A 286 27.51 11.04 -9.22
C MET A 286 27.84 11.33 -10.69
N ASP A 287 27.08 10.78 -11.63
CA ASP A 287 27.28 11.00 -13.07
C ASP A 287 26.97 12.44 -13.51
N ARG A 288 26.23 13.21 -12.70
CA ARG A 288 25.92 14.63 -12.94
C ARG A 288 26.93 15.59 -12.33
N LEU A 289 27.91 15.12 -11.57
CA LEU A 289 28.97 15.98 -11.08
C LEU A 289 29.83 16.42 -12.28
N PRO A 290 30.08 17.73 -12.45
CA PRO A 290 30.96 18.20 -13.52
C PRO A 290 32.34 17.56 -13.36
N ALA A 291 32.90 17.04 -14.47
CA ALA A 291 34.25 16.51 -14.48
C ALA A 291 35.21 17.55 -13.88
N PRO A 292 36.18 17.15 -13.02
CA PRO A 292 37.10 18.08 -12.42
C PRO A 292 37.76 18.87 -13.54
N ALA A 293 37.57 20.20 -13.53
CA ALA A 293 38.17 21.10 -14.49
C ALA A 293 39.66 20.75 -14.57
N ALA A 294 40.11 20.30 -15.74
CA ALA A 294 41.51 20.04 -15.99
C ALA A 294 42.26 21.29 -15.56
N ARG A 295 43.05 21.20 -14.48
CA ARG A 295 43.92 22.29 -14.06
C ARG A 295 44.84 22.57 -15.23
N THR A 296 44.53 23.61 -16.01
CA THR A 296 45.49 24.20 -16.93
C THR A 296 46.64 24.69 -16.05
N ALA A 297 47.70 23.89 -15.98
CA ALA A 297 48.94 24.28 -15.34
C ALA A 297 49.41 25.59 -15.99
N PRO A 298 49.72 26.64 -15.23
CA PRO A 298 50.33 27.84 -15.79
C PRO A 298 51.63 27.42 -16.49
N ARG A 299 51.77 27.79 -17.76
CA ARG A 299 53.00 27.61 -18.53
C ARG A 299 54.13 28.30 -17.74
N ALA A 300 55.12 27.54 -17.29
CA ALA A 300 56.27 28.08 -16.57
C ALA A 300 56.99 29.10 -17.45
N VAL A 301 57.02 30.35 -17.00
CA VAL A 301 57.89 31.39 -17.57
C VAL A 301 59.31 31.06 -17.15
N SER A 302 60.17 30.79 -18.13
CA SER A 302 61.61 30.59 -17.89
C SER A 302 62.30 31.94 -17.65
N PRO A 303 63.13 32.09 -16.60
CA PRO A 303 63.98 33.26 -16.45
C PRO A 303 65.36 32.98 -17.06
N SER A 304 65.68 33.63 -18.17
CA SER A 304 67.04 33.80 -18.70
C SER A 304 67.01 34.98 -19.68
N GLY A 305 67.87 35.99 -19.62
CA GLY A 305 69.10 36.15 -18.87
C GLY A 305 69.50 37.61 -18.73
N ALA A 306 70.45 37.82 -17.82
CA ALA A 306 71.03 39.09 -17.50
C ALA A 306 71.96 39.62 -18.60
N ALA A 307 71.92 40.95 -18.75
CA ALA A 307 72.98 41.88 -19.10
C ALA A 307 74.28 41.35 -19.76
N ALA A 308 74.53 41.84 -20.98
CA ALA A 308 75.87 42.23 -21.40
C ALA A 308 75.76 43.59 -22.10
N GLY A 309 76.27 44.63 -21.44
CA GLY A 309 76.40 45.95 -22.03
C GLY A 309 77.54 45.96 -23.06
N SER A 310 77.29 46.57 -24.21
CA SER A 310 78.34 47.23 -24.97
C SER A 310 77.79 48.54 -25.50
N ARG A 311 78.33 49.64 -24.97
CA ARG A 311 78.29 50.94 -25.64
C ARG A 311 79.04 50.78 -26.96
N ASN A 312 78.44 51.20 -28.08
CA ASN A 312 79.24 51.73 -29.16
C ASN A 312 78.53 52.91 -29.84
N ILE A 313 79.39 53.85 -30.18
CA ILE A 313 79.17 55.22 -30.62
C ILE A 313 78.60 55.25 -32.06
N SER A 314 77.81 56.30 -32.33
CA SER A 314 77.44 56.97 -33.61
C SER A 314 78.37 56.73 -34.83
N PRO A 315 77.99 57.05 -36.10
CA PRO A 315 77.13 58.20 -36.50
C PRO A 315 76.23 58.01 -37.76
N HIS A 316 75.55 59.11 -38.15
CA HIS A 316 74.95 59.40 -39.47
C HIS A 316 73.63 58.68 -39.80
N ASP A 317 72.63 59.26 -40.48
CA ASP A 317 72.40 60.56 -41.11
C ASP A 317 70.88 60.68 -41.39
N GLU A 318 70.43 61.92 -41.61
CA GLU A 318 69.11 62.41 -42.12
C GLU A 318 67.89 62.44 -41.19
#